data_AF-A0A3D1ZAT0-F1
#
_entry.id   AF-A0A3D1ZAT0-F1
#
_cell.length_a   1.000
_cell.length_b   1.000
_cell.length_c   1.000
_cell.angle_alpha   90.00
_cell.angle_beta   90.00
_cell.angle_gamma   90.00
#
_symmetry.space_group_name_H-M   'P 1'
#
loop_
_entity.id
_entity.type
_entity.pdbx_description
1 polymer ?
#
loop_
_entity_poly.entity_id
_entity_poly.type
_entity_poly.pdbx_seq_one_letter_code
_entity_poly.pdbx_strand_id
1 'polypeptide(L)'
;MKKQFGFSLLELIVVIVVISLIAIIALPKYLHIVDEAKKNSVEGVAAGYTAAVMSARSQWEVAQRPKRQSGRYNYNYVELDGSPLWLTDNSAKGLSGYMNGYPMSVREESSKYTTTMSNHGCVLLMEYLLQNPPLTQAVDVAAEDKKEDVRYLAKADSNSCVYFQQEGANHSFTYEMKTGRVTVNLQP
;
A
#
# COMPACT_ATOMS: atom_id res chain seq x y z
N MET A 1 65.88 -7.92 7.64
CA MET A 1 64.60 -8.66 7.72
C MET A 1 63.77 -8.05 8.84
N LYS A 2 62.62 -7.42 8.54
CA LYS A 2 61.71 -6.88 9.57
C LYS A 2 60.97 -8.06 10.21
N LYS A 3 61.06 -8.23 11.54
CA LYS A 3 60.25 -9.21 12.28
C LYS A 3 58.78 -8.79 12.19
N GLN A 4 57.93 -9.59 11.56
CA GLN A 4 56.48 -9.43 11.69
C GLN A 4 56.09 -9.96 13.08
N PHE A 5 55.54 -9.08 13.91
CA PHE A 5 54.83 -9.49 15.12
C PHE A 5 53.54 -10.16 14.67
N GLY A 6 53.45 -11.48 14.86
CA GLY A 6 52.22 -12.23 14.65
C GLY A 6 51.19 -11.91 15.73
N PHE A 7 49.90 -12.08 15.40
CA PHE A 7 48.78 -11.90 16.31
C PHE A 7 48.86 -12.88 17.49
N SER A 8 48.64 -12.41 18.73
CA SER A 8 48.63 -13.28 19.91
C SER A 8 47.30 -14.03 20.03
N LEU A 9 47.32 -15.29 20.48
CA LEU A 9 46.10 -16.07 20.76
C LEU A 9 45.17 -15.35 21.73
N LEU A 10 45.74 -14.70 22.74
CA LEU A 10 44.98 -13.95 23.75
C LEU A 10 44.29 -12.73 23.13
N GLU A 11 44.94 -12.06 22.19
CA GLU A 11 44.41 -10.89 21.51
C GLU A 11 43.18 -11.25 20.67
N LEU A 12 43.19 -12.42 20.02
CA LEU A 12 42.03 -12.94 19.30
C LEU A 12 40.86 -13.28 20.25
N ILE A 13 41.13 -13.90 21.40
CA ILE A 13 40.10 -14.27 22.37
C ILE A 13 39.42 -13.03 22.93
N VAL A 14 40.18 -12.01 23.32
CA VAL A 14 39.63 -10.76 23.86
C VAL A 14 38.73 -10.08 22.84
N VAL A 15 39.11 -10.05 21.56
CA VAL A 15 38.28 -9.47 20.48
C VAL A 15 36.95 -10.19 20.35
N ILE A 16 36.95 -11.53 20.36
CA ILE A 16 35.71 -12.32 20.24
C ILE A 16 34.80 -12.11 21.45
N VAL A 17 35.35 -12.05 22.66
CA VAL A 17 34.59 -11.81 23.89
C VAL A 17 33.93 -10.43 23.86
N VAL A 18 34.68 -9.40 23.46
CA VAL A 18 34.16 -8.02 23.36
C VAL A 18 33.06 -7.93 22.31
N ILE A 19 33.23 -8.51 21.11
CA ILE A 19 32.20 -8.52 20.07
C ILE A 19 30.93 -9.23 20.56
N SER A 20 31.08 -10.34 21.29
CA SER A 20 29.94 -11.09 21.82
C SER A 20 29.13 -10.28 22.83
N LEU A 21 29.79 -9.55 23.73
CA LEU A 21 29.12 -8.68 24.71
C LEU A 21 28.35 -7.53 24.03
N ILE A 22 28.96 -6.90 23.02
CA ILE A 22 28.32 -5.81 22.27
C ILE A 22 27.10 -6.32 21.48
N ALA A 23 27.19 -7.51 20.87
CA ALA A 23 26.09 -8.10 20.12
C ALA A 23 24.85 -8.37 21.01
N ILE A 24 25.07 -8.88 22.23
CA ILE A 24 23.98 -9.19 23.18
C ILE A 24 23.19 -7.93 23.56
N ILE A 25 23.86 -6.81 23.79
CA ILE A 25 23.17 -5.55 24.15
C ILE A 25 22.51 -4.86 22.96
N ALA A 26 23.04 -5.04 21.75
CA ALA A 26 22.55 -4.37 20.54
C ALA A 26 21.33 -5.05 19.92
N LEU A 27 21.26 -6.38 19.96
CA LEU A 27 20.20 -7.16 19.33
C LEU A 27 18.76 -6.77 19.75
N PRO A 28 18.40 -6.66 21.03
CA PRO A 28 17.02 -6.34 21.42
C PRO A 28 16.59 -4.95 20.94
N LYS A 29 17.51 -3.98 20.97
CA LYS A 29 17.26 -2.62 20.46
C LYS A 29 17.09 -2.62 18.94
N TYR A 30 17.89 -3.41 18.23
CA TYR A 30 17.79 -3.53 16.78
C TYR A 30 16.41 -4.07 16.37
N LEU A 31 15.93 -5.13 17.01
CA LEU A 31 14.61 -5.71 16.71
C LEU A 31 13.48 -4.70 16.95
N HIS A 32 13.51 -3.96 18.05
CA HIS A 32 12.53 -2.91 18.33
C HIS A 32 12.49 -1.82 17.25
N ILE A 33 13.67 -1.34 16.81
CA ILE A 33 13.75 -0.31 15.76
C ILE A 33 13.20 -0.84 14.44
N VAL A 34 13.47 -2.10 14.10
CA VAL A 34 12.94 -2.73 12.89
C VAL A 34 11.42 -2.83 12.94
N ASP A 35 10.83 -3.17 14.08
CA ASP A 35 9.38 -3.25 14.23
C ASP A 35 8.71 -1.86 14.19
N GLU A 36 9.28 -0.85 14.85
CA GLU A 36 8.82 0.54 14.71
C GLU A 36 8.94 1.04 13.26
N ALA A 37 10.02 0.68 12.56
CA ALA A 37 10.21 1.04 11.16
C ALA A 37 9.13 0.43 10.25
N LYS A 38 8.73 -0.83 10.49
CA LYS A 38 7.63 -1.47 9.74
C LYS A 38 6.31 -0.75 9.95
N LYS A 39 5.96 -0.43 11.21
CA LYS A 39 4.76 0.34 11.56
C LYS A 39 4.74 1.70 10.86
N ASN A 40 5.83 2.46 10.98
CA ASN A 40 5.95 3.78 10.38
C ASN A 40 5.89 3.72 8.84
N SER A 41 6.39 2.63 8.24
CA SER A 41 6.28 2.40 6.79
C SER A 41 4.82 2.25 6.35
N VAL A 42 4.00 1.50 7.08
CA VAL A 42 2.56 1.35 6.76
C VAL A 42 1.81 2.66 6.93
N GLU A 43 2.09 3.39 8.02
CA GLU A 43 1.51 4.72 8.24
C GLU A 43 1.90 5.69 7.12
N GLY A 44 3.16 5.66 6.65
CA GLY A 44 3.65 6.47 5.54
C GLY A 44 2.94 6.17 4.22
N VAL A 45 2.79 4.89 3.86
CA VAL A 45 2.08 4.49 2.64
C VAL A 45 0.59 4.87 2.73
N ALA A 46 -0.05 4.63 3.88
CA ALA A 46 -1.45 4.99 4.08
C ALA A 46 -1.69 6.50 4.03
N ALA A 47 -0.77 7.31 4.55
CA ALA A 47 -0.81 8.77 4.46
C ALA A 47 -0.67 9.23 2.99
N GLY A 48 0.27 8.66 2.24
CA GLY A 48 0.41 8.91 0.80
C GLY A 48 -0.85 8.52 0.02
N TYR A 49 -1.45 7.38 0.35
CA TYR A 49 -2.69 6.92 -0.27
C TYR A 49 -3.86 7.88 0.04
N THR A 50 -3.96 8.36 1.28
CA THR A 50 -4.96 9.37 1.68
C THR A 50 -4.80 10.65 0.86
N ALA A 51 -3.57 11.13 0.72
CA ALA A 51 -3.28 12.33 -0.07
C ALA A 51 -3.67 12.13 -1.55
N ALA A 52 -3.35 10.98 -2.14
CA ALA A 52 -3.71 10.63 -3.51
C ALA A 52 -5.24 10.58 -3.73
N VAL A 53 -5.97 9.91 -2.83
CA VAL A 53 -7.44 9.85 -2.86
C VAL A 53 -8.06 11.24 -2.81
N MET A 54 -7.55 12.11 -1.92
CA MET A 54 -8.05 13.48 -1.81
C MET A 54 -7.67 14.32 -3.03
N SER A 55 -6.47 14.15 -3.57
CA SER A 55 -6.04 14.82 -4.80
C SER A 55 -6.96 14.49 -5.97
N ALA A 56 -7.24 13.19 -6.19
CA ALA A 56 -8.16 12.73 -7.22
C ALA A 56 -9.55 13.37 -7.08
N ARG A 57 -10.08 13.38 -5.84
CA ARG A 57 -11.38 13.99 -5.54
C ARG A 57 -11.36 15.51 -5.78
N SER A 58 -10.32 16.20 -5.32
CA SER A 58 -10.17 17.64 -5.50
C SER A 58 -10.11 18.01 -6.98
N GLN A 59 -9.36 17.28 -7.80
CA GLN A 59 -9.28 17.51 -9.24
C GLN A 59 -10.65 17.30 -9.90
N TRP A 60 -11.39 16.27 -9.50
CA TRP A 60 -12.75 16.02 -9.99
C TRP A 60 -13.72 17.15 -9.63
N GLU A 61 -13.66 17.68 -8.41
CA GLU A 61 -14.50 18.81 -7.98
C GLU A 61 -14.15 20.09 -8.77
N VAL A 62 -12.86 20.40 -8.95
CA VAL A 62 -12.38 21.57 -9.72
C VAL A 62 -12.78 21.47 -11.19
N ALA A 63 -12.73 20.27 -11.77
CA ALA A 63 -13.15 20.01 -13.14
C ALA A 63 -14.68 20.05 -13.33
N GLN A 64 -15.44 20.52 -12.33
CA GLN A 64 -16.90 20.60 -12.33
C GLN A 64 -17.61 19.25 -12.38
N ARG A 65 -17.06 18.26 -11.67
CA ARG A 65 -17.63 16.91 -11.52
C ARG A 65 -17.87 16.21 -12.86
N PRO A 66 -16.83 16.06 -13.69
CA PRO A 66 -16.99 15.43 -15.00
C PRO A 66 -17.51 14.00 -14.85
N LYS A 67 -18.33 13.62 -15.83
CA LYS A 67 -18.86 12.27 -15.96
C LYS A 67 -18.47 11.71 -17.32
N ARG A 68 -18.29 10.40 -17.39
CA ARG A 68 -18.01 9.68 -18.63
C ARG A 68 -19.01 8.57 -18.85
N GLN A 69 -19.36 8.36 -20.10
CA GLN A 69 -20.32 7.34 -20.48
C GLN A 69 -19.73 5.93 -20.27
N SER A 70 -20.52 5.05 -19.63
CA SER A 70 -20.28 3.63 -19.54
C SER A 70 -21.59 2.88 -19.80
N GLY A 71 -21.68 2.23 -20.96
CA GLY A 71 -22.93 1.65 -21.43
C GLY A 71 -23.98 2.73 -21.71
N ARG A 72 -25.12 2.67 -21.02
CA ARG A 72 -26.25 3.61 -21.19
C ARG A 72 -26.25 4.78 -20.20
N TYR A 73 -25.31 4.81 -19.26
CA TYR A 73 -25.29 5.77 -18.15
C TYR A 73 -23.97 6.56 -18.13
N ASN A 74 -23.97 7.68 -17.43
CA ASN A 74 -22.80 8.52 -17.20
C ASN A 74 -22.42 8.48 -15.72
N TYR A 75 -21.16 8.19 -15.43
CA TYR A 75 -20.64 8.07 -14.06
C TYR A 75 -19.47 9.00 -13.83
N ASN A 76 -19.23 9.35 -12.56
CA ASN A 76 -18.13 10.22 -12.15
C ASN A 76 -16.77 9.67 -12.62
N TYR A 77 -15.97 10.54 -13.22
CA TYR A 77 -14.71 10.20 -13.86
C TYR A 77 -13.70 11.31 -13.65
N VAL A 78 -12.43 10.96 -13.48
CA VAL A 78 -11.32 11.93 -13.51
C VAL A 78 -10.10 11.28 -14.15
N GLU A 79 -9.21 12.09 -14.71
CA GLU A 79 -7.91 11.65 -15.21
C GLU A 79 -6.82 12.27 -14.35
N LEU A 80 -6.27 11.48 -13.42
CA LEU A 80 -5.25 11.92 -12.48
C LEU A 80 -3.88 11.59 -13.04
N ASP A 81 -3.11 12.59 -13.46
CA ASP A 81 -1.75 12.42 -14.00
C ASP A 81 -1.67 11.39 -15.15
N GLY A 82 -2.69 11.35 -16.02
CA GLY A 82 -2.79 10.39 -17.11
C GLY A 82 -3.41 9.04 -16.73
N SER A 83 -3.70 8.82 -15.45
CA SER A 83 -4.41 7.65 -14.93
C SER A 83 -5.94 7.87 -14.99
N PRO A 84 -6.67 7.16 -15.85
CA PRO A 84 -8.11 7.32 -15.94
C PRO A 84 -8.80 6.58 -14.79
N LEU A 85 -9.51 7.32 -13.92
CA LEU A 85 -10.14 6.79 -12.72
C LEU A 85 -11.66 6.90 -12.80
N TRP A 86 -12.34 5.79 -12.50
CA TRP A 86 -13.75 5.80 -12.13
C TRP A 86 -13.87 6.19 -10.67
N LEU A 87 -14.76 7.15 -10.40
CA LEU A 87 -15.04 7.63 -9.06
C LEU A 87 -16.41 7.16 -8.60
N THR A 88 -16.59 7.04 -7.29
CA THR A 88 -17.87 6.71 -6.69
C THR A 88 -18.97 7.65 -7.17
N ASP A 89 -20.08 7.06 -7.59
CA ASP A 89 -21.29 7.75 -8.02
C ASP A 89 -22.50 7.12 -7.33
N ASN A 90 -23.13 7.87 -6.44
CA ASN A 90 -24.26 7.44 -5.63
C ASN A 90 -25.54 7.19 -6.44
N SER A 91 -25.58 7.62 -7.70
CA SER A 91 -26.66 7.27 -8.63
C SER A 91 -26.51 5.86 -9.20
N ALA A 92 -25.34 5.22 -9.06
CA ALA A 92 -25.13 3.85 -9.51
C ALA A 92 -25.84 2.83 -8.61
N LYS A 93 -26.35 1.76 -9.23
CA LYS A 93 -27.02 0.68 -8.50
C LYS A 93 -26.07 0.02 -7.49
N GLY A 94 -26.48 -0.01 -6.22
CA GLY A 94 -25.69 -0.59 -5.13
C GLY A 94 -24.75 0.41 -4.43
N LEU A 95 -24.63 1.65 -4.94
CA LEU A 95 -23.83 2.70 -4.32
C LEU A 95 -24.66 3.78 -3.62
N SER A 96 -25.92 3.47 -3.30
CA SER A 96 -26.74 4.37 -2.48
C SER A 96 -26.06 4.61 -1.13
N GLY A 97 -25.90 5.88 -0.75
CA GLY A 97 -25.22 6.28 0.48
C GLY A 97 -23.70 6.37 0.39
N TYR A 98 -23.10 6.22 -0.80
CA TYR A 98 -21.71 6.55 -1.03
C TYR A 98 -21.55 8.06 -1.20
N MET A 99 -20.43 8.61 -0.73
CA MET A 99 -20.02 9.95 -1.10
C MET A 99 -19.51 9.93 -2.54
N ASN A 100 -19.81 10.97 -3.31
CA ASN A 100 -19.37 11.07 -4.69
C ASN A 100 -17.90 11.52 -4.80
N GLY A 101 -17.23 11.04 -5.84
CA GLY A 101 -15.93 11.57 -6.25
C GLY A 101 -14.72 10.89 -5.64
N TYR A 102 -14.87 9.73 -4.98
CA TYR A 102 -13.75 8.96 -4.45
C TYR A 102 -13.29 7.87 -5.42
N PRO A 103 -11.99 7.65 -5.60
CA PRO A 103 -11.48 6.61 -6.50
C PRO A 103 -12.06 5.24 -6.18
N MET A 104 -12.62 4.60 -7.20
CA MET A 104 -13.25 3.29 -7.08
C MET A 104 -12.58 2.25 -7.95
N SER A 105 -12.21 2.58 -9.19
CA SER A 105 -11.45 1.66 -10.04
C SER A 105 -10.66 2.42 -11.09
N VAL A 106 -9.63 1.79 -11.62
CA VAL A 106 -8.91 2.28 -12.79
C VAL A 106 -9.70 1.89 -14.04
N ARG A 107 -9.82 2.83 -14.98
CA ARG A 107 -10.44 2.57 -16.28
C ARG A 107 -9.38 2.06 -17.25
N GLU A 108 -9.23 0.75 -17.32
CA GLU A 108 -8.54 0.12 -18.45
C GLU A 108 -9.30 0.34 -19.76
N GLU A 109 -8.62 0.24 -20.91
CA GLU A 109 -9.28 0.38 -22.21
C GLU A 109 -10.46 -0.60 -22.31
N SER A 110 -11.64 -0.11 -22.67
CA SER A 110 -12.93 -0.84 -22.72
C SER A 110 -13.58 -1.26 -21.38
N SER A 111 -12.92 -1.04 -20.24
CA SER A 111 -13.51 -1.36 -18.93
C SER A 111 -14.75 -0.49 -18.65
N LYS A 112 -15.84 -1.15 -18.26
CA LYS A 112 -17.09 -0.50 -17.85
C LYS A 112 -16.98 -0.08 -16.38
N TYR A 113 -17.74 0.95 -16.03
CA TYR A 113 -17.99 1.31 -14.63
C TYR A 113 -18.50 0.08 -13.87
N THR A 114 -17.76 -0.31 -12.82
CA THR A 114 -18.08 -1.45 -11.96
C THR A 114 -18.49 -0.94 -10.58
N THR A 115 -19.45 -1.63 -9.95
CA THR A 115 -19.86 -1.38 -8.56
C THR A 115 -19.36 -2.48 -7.61
N THR A 116 -18.69 -3.50 -8.16
CA THR A 116 -18.08 -4.59 -7.42
C THR A 116 -16.56 -4.43 -7.43
N MET A 117 -15.95 -4.58 -6.26
CA MET A 117 -14.51 -4.54 -6.08
C MET A 117 -13.89 -5.94 -6.17
N SER A 118 -12.77 -6.06 -6.87
CA SER A 118 -11.97 -7.29 -6.95
C SER A 118 -10.61 -7.09 -6.31
N ASN A 119 -9.94 -8.18 -5.91
CA ASN A 119 -8.58 -8.10 -5.36
C ASN A 119 -7.63 -7.42 -6.35
N HIS A 120 -7.76 -7.75 -7.64
CA HIS A 120 -7.01 -7.11 -8.72
C HIS A 120 -7.32 -5.61 -8.85
N GLY A 121 -8.59 -5.20 -8.69
CA GLY A 121 -8.96 -3.78 -8.68
C GLY A 121 -8.27 -2.99 -7.57
N CYS A 122 -8.10 -3.59 -6.39
CA CYS A 122 -7.32 -2.98 -5.31
C CYS A 122 -5.84 -2.87 -5.66
N VAL A 123 -5.25 -3.85 -6.34
CA VAL A 123 -3.86 -3.75 -6.84
C VAL A 123 -3.73 -2.56 -7.79
N LEU A 124 -4.65 -2.43 -8.75
CA LEU A 124 -4.65 -1.31 -9.70
C LEU A 124 -4.84 0.04 -8.99
N LEU A 125 -5.71 0.13 -7.99
CA LEU A 125 -5.86 1.37 -7.23
C LEU A 125 -4.56 1.77 -6.53
N MET A 126 -3.83 0.82 -5.92
CA MET A 126 -2.53 1.11 -5.33
C MET A 126 -1.54 1.64 -6.39
N GLU A 127 -1.47 0.98 -7.54
CA GLU A 127 -0.54 1.29 -8.61
C GLU A 127 -0.80 2.66 -9.27
N TYR A 128 -2.07 3.00 -9.49
CA TYR A 128 -2.45 4.20 -10.25
C TYR A 128 -2.75 5.43 -9.39
N LEU A 129 -2.98 5.28 -8.07
CA LEU A 129 -3.16 6.43 -7.18
C LEU A 129 -1.84 6.99 -6.66
N LEU A 130 -0.83 6.14 -6.42
CA LEU A 130 0.43 6.58 -5.86
C LEU A 130 1.43 6.91 -6.97
N GLN A 131 2.20 7.98 -6.78
CA GLN A 131 3.27 8.35 -7.72
C GLN A 131 4.46 7.37 -7.71
N ASN A 132 4.69 6.71 -6.59
CA ASN A 132 5.70 5.65 -6.45
C ASN A 132 5.08 4.49 -5.65
N PRO A 133 4.25 3.66 -6.32
CA PRO A 133 3.51 2.62 -5.63
C PRO A 133 4.44 1.51 -5.14
N PRO A 134 4.24 1.00 -3.91
CA PRO A 134 4.95 -0.20 -3.48
C PRO A 134 4.46 -1.42 -4.30
N LEU A 135 5.36 -2.37 -4.55
CA LEU A 135 5.00 -3.58 -5.27
C LEU A 135 3.89 -4.33 -4.52
N THR A 136 2.74 -4.49 -5.17
CA THR A 136 1.52 -5.02 -4.59
C THR A 136 0.99 -6.17 -5.44
N GLN A 137 0.59 -7.26 -4.79
CA GLN A 137 -0.08 -8.40 -5.45
C GLN A 137 -1.43 -8.67 -4.80
N ALA A 138 -2.31 -9.38 -5.49
CA ALA A 138 -3.58 -9.81 -4.90
C ALA A 138 -3.36 -10.95 -3.89
N VAL A 139 -4.20 -11.05 -2.86
CA VAL A 139 -4.08 -12.10 -1.83
C VAL A 139 -4.27 -13.53 -2.35
N ASP A 140 -4.90 -13.68 -3.51
CA ASP A 140 -5.27 -14.94 -4.16
C ASP A 140 -4.32 -15.37 -5.27
N VAL A 141 -3.16 -14.71 -5.41
CA VAL A 141 -2.11 -15.12 -6.34
C VAL A 141 -1.57 -16.50 -5.95
N ALA A 142 -1.42 -17.37 -6.95
CA ALA A 142 -0.89 -18.72 -6.79
C ALA A 142 0.54 -18.69 -6.23
N ALA A 143 0.94 -19.74 -5.50
CA ALA A 143 2.21 -19.73 -4.77
C ALA A 143 3.42 -19.59 -5.70
N GLU A 144 3.33 -20.19 -6.87
CA GLU A 144 4.31 -20.13 -7.96
C GLU A 144 4.45 -18.73 -8.59
N ASP A 145 3.42 -17.89 -8.49
CA ASP A 145 3.38 -16.54 -9.10
C ASP A 145 3.67 -15.43 -8.08
N LYS A 146 3.89 -15.78 -6.80
CA LYS A 146 4.27 -14.83 -5.76
C LYS A 146 5.67 -14.30 -6.04
N LYS A 147 5.77 -12.98 -6.22
CA LYS A 147 7.06 -12.31 -6.36
C LYS A 147 7.71 -12.19 -4.97
N GLU A 148 9.01 -12.44 -4.89
CA GLU A 148 9.75 -12.36 -3.60
C GLU A 148 9.79 -10.93 -3.04
N ASP A 149 9.76 -9.91 -3.90
CA ASP A 149 9.87 -8.50 -3.52
C ASP A 149 8.54 -7.81 -3.16
N VAL A 150 7.44 -8.58 -3.03
CA VAL A 150 6.11 -8.03 -2.75
C VAL A 150 6.10 -7.38 -1.38
N ARG A 151 5.70 -6.11 -1.35
CA ARG A 151 5.60 -5.33 -0.11
C ARG A 151 4.20 -5.41 0.49
N TYR A 152 3.18 -5.45 -0.37
CA TYR A 152 1.78 -5.50 0.05
C TYR A 152 0.96 -6.56 -0.67
N LEU A 153 0.02 -7.17 0.05
CA LEU A 153 -1.07 -7.96 -0.53
C LEU A 153 -2.38 -7.19 -0.47
N ALA A 154 -3.10 -7.11 -1.57
CA ALA A 154 -4.37 -6.43 -1.70
C ALA A 154 -5.54 -7.42 -1.66
N LYS A 155 -6.55 -7.10 -0.84
CA LYS A 155 -7.80 -7.83 -0.74
C LYS A 155 -8.98 -6.87 -0.86
N ALA A 156 -9.93 -7.22 -1.70
CA ALA A 156 -11.23 -6.58 -1.73
C ALA A 156 -12.11 -7.12 -0.59
N ASP A 157 -12.71 -6.21 0.15
CA ASP A 157 -13.74 -6.52 1.14
C ASP A 157 -14.95 -5.62 0.92
N SER A 158 -15.92 -6.14 0.16
CA SER A 158 -17.14 -5.44 -0.25
C SER A 158 -16.86 -4.08 -0.93
N ASN A 159 -16.73 -3.01 -0.14
CA ASN A 159 -16.60 -1.61 -0.57
C ASN A 159 -15.25 -1.00 -0.17
N SER A 160 -14.33 -1.85 0.26
CA SER A 160 -13.04 -1.46 0.80
C SER A 160 -11.92 -2.28 0.18
N CYS A 161 -10.74 -1.67 0.09
CA CYS A 161 -9.49 -2.36 -0.21
C CYS A 161 -8.67 -2.45 1.06
N VAL A 162 -8.29 -3.67 1.44
CA VAL A 162 -7.40 -3.93 2.58
C VAL A 162 -6.03 -4.32 2.04
N TYR A 163 -4.99 -3.62 2.48
CA TYR A 163 -3.62 -3.83 2.06
C TYR A 163 -2.79 -4.34 3.24
N PHE A 164 -2.28 -5.57 3.14
CA PHE A 164 -1.49 -6.24 4.18
C PHE A 164 0.00 -6.15 3.88
N GLN A 165 0.80 -5.70 4.85
CA GLN A 165 2.26 -5.69 4.72
C GLN A 165 2.82 -7.11 4.80
N GLN A 166 3.80 -7.45 3.96
CA GLN A 166 4.44 -8.78 3.98
C GLN A 166 5.64 -8.88 4.94
N GLU A 167 6.30 -7.77 5.24
CA GLU A 167 7.49 -7.77 6.11
C GLU A 167 7.11 -7.76 7.59
N GLY A 168 6.92 -8.95 8.16
CA GLY A 168 7.22 -9.22 9.58
C GLY A 168 6.24 -8.76 10.66
N ALA A 169 5.00 -8.38 10.32
CA ALA A 169 3.83 -8.30 11.23
C ALA A 169 2.56 -8.12 10.37
N ASN A 170 1.37 -8.57 10.82
CA ASN A 170 0.11 -8.40 10.06
C ASN A 170 -0.42 -6.95 10.15
N HIS A 171 0.43 -5.96 9.94
CA HIS A 171 0.00 -4.58 9.76
C HIS A 171 -0.76 -4.46 8.44
N SER A 172 -1.81 -3.64 8.46
CA SER A 172 -2.57 -3.35 7.25
C SER A 172 -3.10 -1.93 7.27
N PHE A 173 -3.54 -1.45 6.12
CA PHE A 173 -4.42 -0.29 6.06
C PHE A 173 -5.59 -0.58 5.14
N THR A 174 -6.71 0.07 5.44
CA THR A 174 -7.97 -0.11 4.72
C THR A 174 -8.38 1.20 4.09
N TYR A 175 -8.64 1.17 2.79
CA TYR A 175 -9.29 2.25 2.07
C TYR A 175 -10.77 1.93 1.88
N GLU A 176 -11.65 2.76 2.45
CA GLU A 176 -13.11 2.65 2.29
C GLU A 176 -13.60 3.60 1.19
N MET A 177 -14.11 3.04 0.08
CA MET A 177 -14.56 3.85 -1.07
C MET A 177 -15.82 4.66 -0.73
N LYS A 178 -16.67 4.16 0.16
CA LYS A 178 -17.92 4.80 0.56
C LYS A 178 -17.71 6.22 1.10
N THR A 179 -16.66 6.41 1.89
CA THR A 179 -16.35 7.67 2.58
C THR A 179 -15.04 8.30 2.12
N GLY A 180 -14.24 7.56 1.33
CA GLY A 180 -12.88 7.95 0.96
C GLY A 180 -11.87 7.89 2.11
N ARG A 181 -12.23 7.25 3.22
CA ARG A 181 -11.40 7.20 4.42
C ARG A 181 -10.33 6.12 4.27
N VAL A 182 -9.12 6.45 4.70
CA VAL A 182 -8.04 5.48 4.91
C VAL A 182 -7.85 5.27 6.41
N THR A 183 -7.80 4.03 6.85
CA THR A 183 -7.61 3.66 8.27
C THR A 183 -6.46 2.69 8.40
N VAL A 184 -5.52 2.99 9.29
CA VAL A 184 -4.36 2.13 9.56
C VAL A 184 -4.68 1.18 10.70
N ASN A 185 -4.35 -0.10 10.52
CA ASN A 185 -4.56 -1.18 11.49
C ASN A 185 -3.21 -1.82 11.81
N LEU A 186 -2.69 -1.53 13.00
CA LEU A 186 -1.39 -2.02 13.43
C LEU A 186 -1.58 -3.10 14.49
N GLN A 187 -0.90 -4.23 14.33
CA GLN A 187 -0.77 -5.19 15.40
C GLN A 187 0.31 -4.72 16.40
N PRO A 188 0.11 -4.98 17.69
CA PRO A 188 1.11 -4.70 18.72
C PRO A 188 2.33 -5.61 18.62
#